data_AF-A0A7C2TIY9-F1
#
_entry.id   AF-A0A7C2TIY9-F1
#
_cell.length_a   1.000
_cell.length_b   1.000
_cell.length_c   1.000
_cell.angle_alpha   90.00
_cell.angle_beta   90.00
_cell.angle_gamma   90.00
#
_symmetry.space_group_name_H-M   'P 1'
#
loop_
_entity.id
_entity.type
_entity.pdbx_description
1 polymer ?
#
loop_
_entity_poly.entity_id
_entity_poly.type
_entity_poly.pdbx_seq_one_letter_code
_entity_poly.pdbx_strand_id
1 'polypeptide(L)'
;TAELLRVTRESLRQGIGQVQVGNRINDIARAVQEHVERHGFSVVRQFVGHGIGRSLHEAPEIPNYVRSSGSVRLMAGMVLAIEPMVNIGTHEVKVLGDGWTVITKDRSPSAHFEHSVAVTENGPLVLSGDADLITI
;
A
#
# COMPACT_ATOMS: atom_id res chain seq x y z
N THR A 1 -11.06 10.92 -12.65
CA THR A 1 -10.81 9.48 -12.43
C THR A 1 -9.45 9.04 -12.97
N ALA A 2 -9.01 9.47 -14.15
CA ALA A 2 -7.65 9.17 -14.65
C ALA A 2 -6.53 9.57 -13.66
N GLU A 3 -6.63 10.76 -13.07
CA GLU A 3 -5.67 11.24 -12.07
C GLU A 3 -5.64 10.36 -10.80
N LEU A 4 -6.81 9.93 -10.31
CA LEU A 4 -6.92 9.02 -9.18
C LEU A 4 -6.17 7.70 -9.45
N LEU A 5 -6.38 7.10 -10.62
CA LEU A 5 -5.70 5.86 -11.02
C LEU A 5 -4.19 6.05 -11.12
N ARG A 6 -3.75 7.17 -11.72
CA ARG A 6 -2.33 7.52 -11.84
C ARG A 6 -1.66 7.65 -10.48
N VAL A 7 -2.22 8.48 -9.59
CA VAL A 7 -1.67 8.73 -8.25
C VAL A 7 -1.67 7.46 -7.39
N THR A 8 -2.69 6.62 -7.47
CA THR A 8 -2.73 5.35 -6.73
C THR A 8 -1.65 4.38 -7.21
N ARG A 9 -1.40 4.32 -8.52
CA ARG A 9 -0.33 3.47 -9.09
C ARG A 9 1.06 4.01 -8.75
N GLU A 10 1.25 5.33 -8.82
CA GLU A 10 2.51 5.98 -8.48
C GLU A 10 2.83 5.88 -6.99
N SER A 11 1.82 5.97 -6.11
CA SER A 11 2.02 5.78 -4.67
C SER A 11 2.46 4.36 -4.34
N LEU A 12 1.86 3.34 -4.98
CA LEU A 12 2.31 1.96 -4.90
C LEU A 12 3.79 1.85 -5.32
N ARG A 13 4.13 2.38 -6.50
CA ARG A 13 5.51 2.33 -7.03
C ARG A 13 6.52 2.98 -6.09
N GLN A 14 6.17 4.11 -5.48
CA GLN A 14 7.01 4.80 -4.50
C GLN A 14 7.14 4.02 -3.19
N GLY A 15 6.05 3.42 -2.70
CA GLY A 15 6.07 2.52 -1.55
C GLY A 15 7.00 1.33 -1.78
N ILE A 16 6.92 0.69 -2.95
CA ILE A 16 7.81 -0.41 -3.36
C ILE A 16 9.28 0.03 -3.35
N GLY A 17 9.60 1.25 -3.81
CA GLY A 17 10.96 1.79 -3.77
C GLY A 17 11.56 1.91 -2.35
N GLN A 18 10.72 1.92 -1.30
CA GLN A 18 11.16 1.94 0.10
C GLN A 18 11.38 0.54 0.69
N VAL A 19 11.09 -0.53 -0.06
CA VAL A 19 11.26 -1.92 0.36
C VAL A 19 12.72 -2.32 0.26
N GLN A 20 13.52 -1.81 1.19
CA GLN A 20 14.95 -2.05 1.28
C GLN A 20 15.29 -2.64 2.65
N VAL A 21 16.27 -3.54 2.69
CA VAL A 21 16.76 -4.11 3.95
C VAL A 21 17.20 -2.98 4.88
N GLY A 22 16.70 -3.00 6.12
CA GLY A 22 17.02 -1.98 7.11
C GLY A 22 16.04 -0.80 7.16
N ASN A 23 15.27 -0.52 6.10
CA ASN A 23 14.15 0.42 6.17
C ASN A 23 13.06 -0.10 7.10
N ARG A 24 12.08 0.74 7.40
CA ARG A 24 10.91 0.37 8.22
C ARG A 24 9.64 0.43 7.40
N ILE A 25 8.61 -0.29 7.84
CA ILE A 25 7.26 -0.21 7.25
C ILE A 25 6.76 1.24 7.18
N ASN A 26 7.05 2.07 8.17
CA ASN A 26 6.72 3.50 8.15
C ASN A 26 7.37 4.29 7.00
N ASP A 27 8.49 3.82 6.44
CA ASP A 27 9.11 4.47 5.28
C ASP A 27 8.28 4.19 4.02
N ILE A 28 7.77 2.95 3.84
CA ILE A 28 6.77 2.61 2.81
C ILE A 28 5.52 3.47 3.00
N ALA A 29 5.00 3.50 4.22
CA ALA A 29 3.78 4.23 4.56
C ALA A 29 3.91 5.74 4.29
N ARG A 30 5.06 6.34 4.63
CA ARG A 30 5.36 7.75 4.38
C ARG A 30 5.40 8.05 2.89
N ALA A 31 6.10 7.23 2.10
CA ALA A 31 6.19 7.42 0.65
C ALA A 31 4.81 7.36 -0.03
N VAL A 32 3.97 6.41 0.37
CA VAL A 32 2.59 6.31 -0.13
C VAL A 32 1.77 7.53 0.29
N GLN A 33 1.74 7.85 1.59
CA GLN A 33 0.90 8.91 2.15
C GLN A 33 1.26 10.28 1.59
N GLU A 34 2.55 10.64 1.60
CA GLU A 34 3.00 11.96 1.13
C GLU A 34 2.68 12.16 -0.35
N HIS A 35 2.81 11.12 -1.18
CA HIS A 35 2.46 11.22 -2.59
C HIS A 35 0.96 11.42 -2.78
N VAL A 36 0.13 10.63 -2.10
CA VAL A 36 -1.34 10.70 -2.20
C VAL A 36 -1.86 12.06 -1.71
N GLU A 37 -1.44 12.49 -0.52
CA GLU A 37 -1.94 13.71 0.11
C GLU A 37 -1.47 14.97 -0.64
N ARG A 38 -0.29 14.96 -1.26
CA ARG A 38 0.19 16.06 -2.11
C ARG A 38 -0.68 16.30 -3.34
N HIS A 39 -1.37 15.27 -3.83
CA HIS A 39 -2.31 15.37 -4.96
C HIS A 39 -3.75 15.66 -4.51
N GLY A 40 -3.98 15.95 -3.22
CA GLY A 40 -5.31 16.29 -2.70
C GLY A 40 -6.24 15.10 -2.51
N PHE A 41 -5.71 13.87 -2.51
CA PHE A 41 -6.45 12.65 -2.20
C PHE A 41 -6.16 12.17 -0.78
N SER A 42 -6.88 11.13 -0.33
CA SER A 42 -6.68 10.55 1.00
C SER A 42 -6.45 9.05 0.95
N VAL A 43 -5.73 8.53 1.95
CA VAL A 43 -5.42 7.10 2.10
C VAL A 43 -6.38 6.46 3.09
N VAL A 44 -7.04 5.37 2.72
CA VAL A 44 -7.87 4.57 3.63
C VAL A 44 -7.04 4.05 4.80
N ARG A 45 -7.58 4.11 6.02
CA ARG A 45 -6.83 3.76 7.25
C ARG A 45 -7.29 2.47 7.92
N GLN A 46 -8.47 1.97 7.58
CA GLN A 46 -9.09 0.78 8.16
C GLN A 46 -8.56 -0.52 7.56
N PHE A 47 -7.98 -0.45 6.35
CA PHE A 47 -7.43 -1.59 5.62
C PHE A 47 -5.98 -1.28 5.26
N VAL A 48 -5.13 -2.30 5.35
CA VAL A 48 -3.68 -2.20 5.23
C VAL A 48 -3.15 -3.44 4.54
N GLY A 49 -1.96 -3.33 3.99
CA GLY A 49 -1.23 -4.50 3.50
C GLY A 49 -0.84 -5.47 4.60
N HIS A 50 -0.31 -6.61 4.19
CA HIS A 50 0.02 -7.71 5.09
C HIS A 50 1.27 -8.46 4.62
N GLY A 51 1.91 -9.20 5.53
CA GLY A 51 2.83 -10.25 5.11
C GLY A 51 2.06 -11.31 4.32
N ILE A 52 2.70 -11.89 3.31
CA ILE A 52 2.09 -12.92 2.46
C ILE A 52 3.09 -14.03 2.18
N GLY A 53 2.66 -15.28 2.26
CA GLY A 53 3.55 -16.40 2.03
C GLY A 53 2.84 -17.74 2.18
N ARG A 54 3.04 -18.40 3.33
CA ARG A 54 2.35 -19.66 3.62
C ARG A 54 0.89 -19.44 4.02
N SER A 55 0.61 -18.30 4.65
CA SER A 55 -0.74 -17.84 4.91
C SER A 55 -1.09 -16.70 3.95
N LEU A 56 -2.39 -16.56 3.62
CA LEU A 56 -2.87 -15.46 2.78
C LEU A 56 -2.57 -14.11 3.44
N HIS A 57 -2.94 -13.96 4.72
CA HIS A 57 -2.58 -12.81 5.54
C HIS A 57 -1.73 -13.28 6.73
N GLU A 58 -0.53 -12.74 6.85
CA GLU A 58 0.36 -12.95 8.00
C GLU A 58 0.99 -11.61 8.44
N ALA A 59 1.63 -11.61 9.61
CA ALA A 59 2.34 -10.43 10.09
C ALA A 59 3.56 -10.13 9.17
N PRO A 60 4.00 -8.86 9.08
CA PRO A 60 3.45 -7.69 9.75
C PRO A 60 2.27 -7.06 8.99
N GLU A 61 1.53 -6.16 9.63
CA GLU A 61 0.67 -5.21 8.92
C GLU A 61 1.52 -4.16 8.20
N ILE A 62 1.11 -3.74 7.00
CA ILE A 62 1.79 -2.73 6.17
C ILE A 62 0.82 -1.58 5.88
N PRO A 63 0.70 -0.60 6.80
CA PRO A 63 -0.14 0.56 6.59
C PRO A 63 0.36 1.42 5.43
N ASN A 64 -0.58 2.01 4.69
CA ASN A 64 -0.32 3.01 3.65
C ASN A 64 -0.24 4.45 4.19
N TYR A 65 -0.21 4.59 5.52
CA TYR A 65 -0.18 5.86 6.25
C TYR A 65 0.74 5.74 7.49
N VAL A 66 1.42 6.82 7.84
CA VAL A 66 2.39 6.82 8.93
C VAL A 66 1.68 6.61 10.28
N ARG A 67 2.14 5.60 11.03
CA ARG A 67 1.73 5.37 12.43
C ARG A 67 2.81 5.88 13.39
N SER A 68 2.40 6.43 14.52
CA SER A 68 3.32 6.97 15.54
C SER A 68 4.08 5.90 16.35
N SER A 69 3.63 4.64 16.30
CA SER A 69 4.24 3.52 17.01
C SER A 69 5.51 2.99 16.33
N GLY A 70 6.33 2.25 17.09
CA GLY A 70 7.51 1.57 16.57
C GLY A 70 7.16 0.67 15.37
N SER A 71 7.74 0.99 14.22
CA SER A 71 7.51 0.26 12.96
C SER A 71 8.50 -0.90 12.80
N VAL A 72 8.04 -2.05 12.34
CA VAL A 72 8.88 -3.22 12.02
C VAL A 72 9.96 -2.82 11.00
N ARG A 73 11.18 -3.33 11.22
CA ARG A 73 12.31 -3.18 10.30
C ARG A 73 12.23 -4.27 9.24
N LEU A 74 12.45 -3.90 7.99
CA LEU A 74 12.47 -4.81 6.85
C LEU A 74 13.74 -5.65 6.87
N MET A 75 13.56 -6.96 6.69
CA MET A 75 14.64 -7.94 6.63
C MET A 75 14.52 -8.73 5.33
N ALA A 76 15.66 -9.14 4.76
CA ALA A 76 15.69 -9.98 3.58
C ALA A 76 14.89 -11.28 3.83
N GLY A 77 14.14 -11.73 2.81
CA GLY A 77 13.27 -12.91 2.88
C GLY A 77 11.84 -12.63 3.33
N MET A 78 11.52 -11.43 3.80
CA MET A 78 10.12 -11.02 3.97
C MET A 78 9.43 -10.87 2.62
N VAL A 79 8.14 -11.16 2.58
CA VAL A 79 7.28 -10.88 1.41
C VAL A 79 6.06 -10.12 1.89
N LEU A 80 5.78 -8.99 1.23
CA LEU A 80 4.80 -8.00 1.65
C LEU A 80 3.78 -7.77 0.54
N ALA A 81 2.50 -7.78 0.86
CA ALA A 81 1.47 -7.15 0.06
C ALA A 81 1.49 -5.64 0.35
N ILE A 82 1.76 -4.83 -0.68
CA ILE A 82 1.69 -3.38 -0.61
C ILE A 82 0.53 -2.95 -1.49
N GLU A 83 -0.46 -2.31 -0.89
CA GLU A 83 -1.80 -2.28 -1.47
C GLU A 83 -2.56 -0.95 -1.19
N PRO A 84 -2.07 0.20 -1.67
CA PRO A 84 -2.71 1.49 -1.40
C PRO A 84 -4.15 1.55 -1.91
N MET A 85 -5.05 1.97 -1.02
CA MET A 85 -6.44 2.32 -1.31
C MET A 85 -6.59 3.82 -1.15
N VAL A 86 -6.89 4.52 -2.25
CA VAL A 86 -6.88 5.99 -2.33
C VAL A 86 -8.26 6.49 -2.67
N ASN A 87 -8.75 7.45 -1.88
CA ASN A 87 -10.06 8.06 -2.04
C ASN A 87 -9.91 9.50 -2.57
N ILE A 88 -10.87 9.94 -3.40
CA ILE A 88 -10.97 11.36 -3.79
C ILE A 88 -11.32 12.25 -2.60
N GLY A 89 -12.22 11.79 -1.74
CA GLY A 89 -12.72 12.55 -0.60
C GLY A 89 -11.97 12.20 0.70
N THR A 90 -12.71 11.85 1.76
CA THR A 90 -12.10 11.52 3.05
C THR A 90 -11.56 10.09 3.11
N HIS A 91 -10.69 9.82 4.08
CA HIS A 91 -10.14 8.48 4.32
C HIS A 91 -11.16 7.50 4.91
N GLU A 92 -12.36 7.97 5.25
CA GLU A 92 -13.37 7.16 5.93
C GLU A 92 -14.07 6.20 4.97
N VAL A 93 -14.21 4.95 5.40
CA VAL A 93 -14.93 3.91 4.68
C VAL A 93 -16.01 3.28 5.56
N LYS A 94 -16.96 2.60 4.93
CA LYS A 94 -18.04 1.84 5.57
C LYS A 94 -18.17 0.47 4.90
N VAL A 95 -18.29 -0.58 5.71
CA VAL A 95 -18.68 -1.92 5.27
C VAL A 95 -20.21 -1.97 5.13
N LEU A 96 -20.71 -2.51 4.03
CA LEU A 96 -22.14 -2.65 3.78
C LEU A 96 -22.75 -3.83 4.57
N GLY A 97 -24.07 -3.97 4.47
CA GLY A 97 -24.82 -5.00 5.20
C GLY A 97 -24.50 -6.44 4.77
N ASP A 98 -23.79 -6.62 3.66
CA ASP A 98 -23.27 -7.93 3.23
C ASP A 98 -22.02 -8.37 4.04
N GLY A 99 -21.45 -7.48 4.84
CA GLY A 99 -20.25 -7.76 5.65
C GLY A 99 -18.93 -7.73 4.88
N TRP A 100 -18.94 -7.40 3.57
CA TRP A 100 -17.77 -7.48 2.70
C TRP A 100 -17.54 -6.22 1.88
N THR A 101 -18.59 -5.67 1.25
CA THR A 101 -18.43 -4.55 0.33
C THR A 101 -18.04 -3.31 1.11
N VAL A 102 -16.87 -2.78 0.80
CA VAL A 102 -16.36 -1.54 1.39
C VAL A 102 -16.64 -0.38 0.43
N ILE A 103 -17.29 0.66 0.94
CA ILE A 103 -17.51 1.91 0.19
C ILE A 103 -16.88 3.09 0.94
N THR A 104 -16.53 4.13 0.20
CA THR A 104 -16.20 5.43 0.79
C THR A 104 -17.42 5.99 1.52
N LYS A 105 -17.21 6.59 2.70
CA LYS A 105 -18.31 7.11 3.52
C LYS A 105 -19.04 8.27 2.83
N ASP A 106 -18.31 9.07 2.05
CA ASP A 106 -18.83 10.18 1.25
C ASP A 106 -19.30 9.77 -0.17
N ARG A 107 -19.23 8.47 -0.52
CA ARG A 107 -19.60 7.91 -1.83
C ARG A 107 -18.74 8.39 -3.01
N SER A 108 -17.63 9.09 -2.75
CA SER A 108 -16.69 9.49 -3.80
C SER A 108 -15.92 8.28 -4.34
N PRO A 109 -15.43 8.33 -5.58
CA PRO A 109 -14.59 7.26 -6.14
C PRO A 109 -13.35 6.95 -5.30
N SER A 110 -12.97 5.67 -5.33
CA SER A 110 -11.75 5.12 -4.76
C SER A 110 -11.01 4.30 -5.81
N ALA A 111 -9.70 4.17 -5.67
CA ALA A 111 -8.87 3.31 -6.49
C ALA A 111 -7.91 2.50 -5.63
N HIS A 112 -7.53 1.33 -6.13
CA HIS A 112 -6.65 0.40 -5.46
C HIS A 112 -5.73 -0.29 -6.47
N PHE A 113 -4.48 -0.47 -6.08
CA PHE A 113 -3.51 -1.31 -6.76
C PHE A 113 -2.73 -2.08 -5.71
N GLU A 114 -2.25 -3.26 -6.07
CA GLU A 114 -1.50 -4.13 -5.15
C GLU A 114 -0.35 -4.82 -5.90
N HIS A 115 0.76 -5.01 -5.17
CA HIS A 115 1.77 -6.01 -5.52
C HIS A 115 2.25 -6.77 -4.30
N SER A 116 2.51 -8.07 -4.49
CA SER A 116 3.38 -8.84 -3.60
C SER A 116 4.85 -8.57 -3.93
N VAL A 117 5.63 -8.19 -2.92
CA VAL A 117 7.03 -7.77 -3.06
C VAL A 117 7.91 -8.51 -2.07
N ALA A 118 8.93 -9.19 -2.57
CA ALA A 118 9.98 -9.78 -1.74
C ALA A 118 11.04 -8.72 -1.37
N VAL A 119 11.39 -8.66 -0.10
CA VAL A 119 12.54 -7.91 0.39
C VAL A 119 13.79 -8.74 0.10
N THR A 120 14.67 -8.26 -0.76
CA THR A 120 15.94 -8.93 -1.07
C THR A 120 17.12 -8.05 -0.67
N GLU A 121 18.32 -8.63 -0.59
CA GLU A 121 19.55 -7.88 -0.34
C GLU A 121 19.86 -6.85 -1.45
N ASN A 122 19.33 -7.06 -2.67
CA ASN A 122 19.52 -6.18 -3.82
C ASN A 122 18.36 -5.19 -4.02
N GLY A 123 17.45 -5.08 -3.05
CA GLY A 123 16.26 -4.23 -3.13
C GLY A 123 14.95 -5.01 -3.34
N PRO A 124 13.86 -4.32 -3.70
CA PRO A 124 12.56 -4.96 -3.91
C PRO A 124 12.57 -5.87 -5.13
N LEU A 125 11.99 -7.06 -4.97
CA LEU A 125 11.62 -7.93 -6.09
C LEU A 125 10.09 -8.02 -6.14
N VAL A 126 9.48 -7.44 -7.18
CA VAL A 126 8.04 -7.54 -7.43
C VAL A 126 7.72 -8.93 -7.97
N LEU A 127 6.80 -9.64 -7.32
CA LEU A 127 6.46 -11.04 -7.61
C LEU A 127 5.17 -11.21 -8.44
N SER A 128 4.46 -10.11 -8.70
CA SER A 128 3.15 -10.11 -9.35
C SER A 128 3.12 -9.08 -10.48
N GLY A 129 2.49 -9.41 -11.60
CA GLY A 129 2.40 -8.54 -12.79
C GLY A 129 3.35 -8.89 -13.93
N ASP A 130 3.22 -8.19 -15.06
CA ASP A 130 4.02 -8.41 -16.27
C ASP A 130 5.43 -7.79 -16.13
N ALA A 131 6.45 -8.51 -16.59
CA ALA A 131 7.86 -8.15 -16.48
C ALA A 131 8.21 -6.77 -17.09
N ASP A 132 7.40 -6.27 -18.02
CA ASP A 132 7.66 -5.07 -18.80
C ASP A 132 7.25 -3.74 -18.13
N LEU A 133 6.59 -3.80 -16.96
CA LEU A 133 6.20 -2.59 -16.19
C LEU A 133 7.14 -2.31 -15.00
N ILE A 134 8.16 -3.15 -14.80
CA ILE A 134 9.04 -3.14 -13.63
C ILE A 134 10.43 -2.63 -14.02
N THR A 135 10.50 -1.46 -14.67
CA THR A 135 11.72 -0.65 -14.62
C THR A 135 11.46 0.46 -13.61
N ILE A 136 11.97 0.28 -12.38
CA ILE A 136 11.92 1.30 -11.33
C ILE A 136 12.82 2.46 -11.72
#